data_AF-A0A9W6R6Z5-F1
#
_entry.id   AF-A0A9W6R6Z5-F1
#
_cell.length_a   1.000
_cell.length_b   1.000
_cell.length_c   1.000
_cell.angle_alpha   90.00
_cell.angle_beta   90.00
_cell.angle_gamma   90.00
#
_symmetry.space_group_name_H-M   'P 1'
#
loop_
_entity.id
_entity.type
_entity.pdbx_description
1 polymer ?
#
loop_
_entity_poly.entity_id
_entity_poly.type
_entity_poly.pdbx_seq_one_letter_code
_entity_poly.pdbx_strand_id
1 'polypeptide(L)'
;MSSSELADLAAQLEHQVNDLVTKVDAPLEVSPESVRAIVTAAARLYARYGETVGPIDPLREEASPTEAVDLACGLLRARDLNPFDLALWFSRPA
;
A
#
# COMPACT_ATOMS: atom_id res chain seq x y z
N MET A 1 -2.05 17.65 -12.13
CA MET A 1 -2.67 16.33 -12.35
C MET A 1 -4.15 16.45 -12.08
N SER A 2 -4.98 16.17 -13.07
CA SER A 2 -6.42 15.99 -12.89
C SER A 2 -6.71 14.64 -12.21
N SER A 3 -7.92 14.48 -11.66
CA SER A 3 -8.32 13.20 -11.05
C SER A 3 -8.34 12.04 -12.07
N SER A 4 -8.58 12.33 -13.36
CA SER A 4 -8.57 11.32 -14.41
C SER A 4 -7.15 10.85 -14.74
N GLU A 5 -6.18 11.77 -14.80
CA GLU A 5 -4.77 11.41 -15.05
C GLU A 5 -4.21 10.51 -13.94
N LEU A 6 -4.60 10.73 -12.67
CA LEU A 6 -4.21 9.87 -11.56
C LEU A 6 -4.84 8.47 -11.66
N ALA A 7 -6.10 8.39 -12.08
CA ALA A 7 -6.80 7.12 -12.27
C ALA A 7 -6.14 6.29 -13.38
N ASP A 8 -5.81 6.92 -14.50
CA ASP A 8 -5.12 6.26 -15.62
C ASP A 8 -3.73 5.76 -15.21
N LEU A 9 -2.98 6.58 -14.45
CA LEU A 9 -1.67 6.20 -13.94
C LEU A 9 -1.76 5.04 -12.94
N ALA A 10 -2.76 5.06 -12.06
CA ALA A 10 -2.99 3.98 -11.10
C ALA A 10 -3.29 2.65 -11.81
N ALA A 11 -4.14 2.67 -12.83
CA ALA A 11 -4.46 1.49 -13.62
C ALA A 11 -3.22 0.95 -14.38
N GLN A 12 -2.40 1.84 -14.94
CA GLN A 12 -1.14 1.44 -15.60
C GLN A 12 -0.15 0.84 -14.60
N LEU A 13 0.00 1.44 -13.42
CA LEU A 13 0.87 0.93 -12.37
C LEU A 13 0.42 -0.45 -11.89
N GLU A 14 -0.88 -0.62 -11.61
CA GLU A 14 -1.47 -1.89 -11.19
C GLU A 14 -1.19 -2.99 -12.21
N HIS A 15 -1.44 -2.72 -13.50
CA HIS A 15 -1.15 -3.66 -14.57
C HIS A 15 0.33 -4.05 -14.64
N GLN A 16 1.24 -3.06 -14.61
CA GLN A 16 2.68 -3.33 -14.68
C GLN A 16 3.21 -4.08 -13.46
N VAL A 17 2.74 -3.74 -12.26
CA VAL A 17 3.14 -4.43 -11.02
C VAL A 17 2.65 -5.87 -11.04
N ASN A 18 1.39 -6.11 -11.41
CA ASN A 18 0.83 -7.45 -11.53
C ASN A 18 1.63 -8.30 -12.53
N ASP A 19 1.94 -7.75 -13.70
CA ASP A 19 2.76 -8.44 -14.71
C ASP A 19 4.18 -8.75 -14.21
N LEU A 20 4.75 -7.92 -13.32
CA LEU A 20 6.06 -8.16 -12.73
C LEU A 20 6.01 -9.25 -11.66
N VAL A 21 5.04 -9.20 -10.74
CA VAL A 21 4.95 -10.16 -9.62
C VAL A 21 4.46 -11.55 -10.04
N THR A 22 3.72 -11.64 -11.15
CA THR A 22 3.22 -12.94 -11.66
C THR A 22 4.29 -13.71 -12.47
N LYS A 23 5.41 -13.07 -12.83
CA LYS A 23 6.54 -13.73 -13.49
C LYS A 23 7.37 -14.53 -12.49
N VAL A 24 6.92 -15.75 -12.18
CA VAL A 24 7.47 -16.64 -11.14
C VAL A 24 8.98 -16.96 -11.32
N ASP A 25 9.47 -16.98 -12.56
CA ASP A 25 10.85 -17.42 -12.87
C ASP A 25 11.84 -16.28 -13.18
N ALA A 26 11.44 -15.02 -13.05
CA ALA A 26 12.30 -13.87 -13.32
C ALA A 26 12.68 -13.13 -12.03
N PRO A 27 13.92 -12.63 -11.90
CA PRO A 27 14.26 -11.73 -10.81
C PRO A 27 13.38 -10.47 -10.89
N LEU A 28 12.90 -9.99 -9.74
CA LEU A 28 12.15 -8.74 -9.66
C LEU A 28 13.09 -7.56 -9.95
N GLU A 29 13.12 -7.10 -11.20
CA GLU A 29 13.96 -5.98 -11.65
C GLU A 29 13.32 -4.62 -11.30
N VAL A 30 13.11 -4.38 -10.00
CA VAL A 30 12.63 -3.09 -9.48
C VAL A 30 13.58 -2.59 -8.41
N SER A 31 13.98 -1.32 -8.49
CA SER A 31 14.87 -0.74 -7.49
C SER A 31 14.15 -0.63 -6.13
N PRO A 32 14.84 -0.88 -5.00
CA PRO A 32 14.24 -0.72 -3.67
C PRO A 32 13.66 0.69 -3.43
N GLU A 33 14.28 1.72 -4.00
CA GLU A 33 13.82 3.11 -3.87
C GLU A 33 12.50 3.35 -4.62
N SER A 34 12.33 2.73 -5.79
CA SER A 34 11.06 2.77 -6.54
C SER A 34 9.92 2.15 -5.72
N VAL A 35 10.15 1.00 -5.10
CA VAL A 35 9.15 0.35 -4.23
C VAL A 35 8.80 1.25 -3.05
N ARG A 36 9.80 1.84 -2.37
CA ARG A 36 9.58 2.77 -1.25
C ARG A 36 8.78 4.01 -1.66
N ALA A 37 9.07 4.58 -2.82
CA ALA A 37 8.37 5.74 -3.34
C ALA A 37 6.88 5.43 -3.59
N ILE A 38 6.58 4.28 -4.21
CA ILE A 38 5.21 3.82 -4.47
C ILE A 38 4.45 3.63 -3.15
N VAL A 39 5.01 2.85 -2.22
CA VAL A 39 4.37 2.58 -0.91
C VAL A 39 4.15 3.87 -0.13
N THR A 40 5.11 4.79 -0.15
CA THR A 40 4.98 6.11 0.53
C THR A 40 3.87 6.95 -0.09
N ALA A 41 3.77 6.98 -1.42
CA ALA A 41 2.71 7.70 -2.12
C ALA A 41 1.33 7.11 -1.82
N ALA A 42 1.20 5.78 -1.88
CA ALA A 42 -0.03 5.06 -1.55
C ALA A 42 -0.48 5.30 -0.11
N ALA A 43 0.44 5.23 0.86
CA ALA A 43 0.13 5.49 2.27
C ALA A 43 -0.39 6.92 2.51
N ARG A 44 0.23 7.92 1.85
CA ARG A 44 -0.23 9.32 1.92
C ARG A 44 -1.61 9.50 1.31
N LEU A 45 -1.85 8.89 0.15
CA LEU A 45 -3.13 8.95 -0.53
C LEU A 45 -4.23 8.31 0.32
N TYR A 46 -3.99 7.11 0.84
CA TYR A 46 -4.92 6.37 1.68
C TYR A 46 -5.27 7.16 2.95
N ALA A 47 -4.28 7.67 3.68
CA ALA A 47 -4.50 8.48 4.87
C ALA A 47 -5.36 9.71 4.56
N ARG A 48 -5.02 10.45 3.49
CA ARG A 48 -5.75 11.65 3.11
C ARG A 48 -7.18 11.35 2.66
N TYR A 49 -7.39 10.26 1.93
CA TYR A 49 -8.72 9.83 1.50
C TYR A 49 -9.58 9.45 2.72
N GLY A 50 -9.02 8.68 3.66
CA GLY A 50 -9.68 8.32 4.92
C GLY A 50 -10.16 9.52 5.73
N GLU A 51 -9.32 10.56 5.82
CA GLU A 51 -9.66 11.82 6.50
C GLU A 51 -10.76 12.63 5.81
N THR A 52 -10.87 12.56 4.48
CA THR A 52 -11.69 13.49 3.69
C THR A 52 -13.00 12.89 3.21
N VAL A 53 -13.00 11.60 2.89
CA VAL A 53 -14.15 10.88 2.34
C VAL A 53 -14.66 9.83 3.32
N GLY A 54 -13.76 9.20 4.08
CA GLY A 54 -14.07 8.17 5.06
C GLY A 54 -13.25 6.89 4.86
N PRO A 55 -13.32 5.96 5.82
CA PRO A 55 -12.54 4.73 5.77
C PRO A 55 -12.95 3.84 4.60
N ILE A 56 -11.96 3.24 3.95
CA ILE A 56 -12.12 2.21 2.92
C ILE A 56 -11.18 1.04 3.22
N ASP A 57 -11.50 -0.12 2.67
CA ASP A 57 -10.58 -1.25 2.66
C ASP A 57 -9.32 -0.88 1.84
N PRO A 58 -8.11 -0.97 2.42
CA PRO A 58 -6.88 -0.50 1.77
C PRO A 58 -6.41 -1.42 0.64
N LEU A 59 -6.88 -2.67 0.61
CA LEU A 59 -6.50 -3.70 -0.34
C LEU A 59 -7.75 -4.34 -0.93
N ARG A 60 -7.67 -4.75 -2.19
CA ARG A 60 -8.72 -5.51 -2.87
C ARG A 60 -8.64 -7.00 -2.50
N GLU A 61 -9.70 -7.75 -2.77
CA GLU A 61 -9.81 -9.18 -2.42
C GLU A 61 -8.74 -10.07 -3.08
N GLU A 62 -8.14 -9.62 -4.18
CA GLU A 62 -7.08 -10.35 -4.89
C GLU A 62 -5.76 -10.38 -4.09
N ALA A 63 -5.55 -9.44 -3.15
CA ALA A 63 -4.38 -9.46 -2.28
C ALA A 63 -4.50 -10.57 -1.24
N SER A 64 -3.51 -11.44 -1.17
CA SER A 64 -3.49 -12.54 -0.21
C SER A 64 -3.33 -12.02 1.23
N PRO A 65 -3.85 -12.76 2.23
CA PRO A 65 -3.60 -12.42 3.64
C PRO A 65 -2.12 -12.28 3.99
N THR A 66 -1.25 -13.08 3.35
CA THR A 66 0.20 -13.01 3.56
C THR A 66 0.78 -11.69 3.09
N GLU A 67 0.43 -11.22 1.88
CA GLU A 67 0.89 -9.93 1.36
C GLU A 67 0.44 -8.76 2.25
N ALA A 68 -0.80 -8.82 2.75
CA ALA A 68 -1.31 -7.83 3.69
C ALA A 68 -0.49 -7.79 5.00
N VAL A 69 -0.21 -8.96 5.59
CA VAL A 69 0.57 -9.07 6.83
C VAL A 69 2.02 -8.66 6.63
N ASP A 70 2.64 -9.02 5.50
CA ASP A 70 4.02 -8.64 5.19
C ASP A 70 4.14 -7.13 5.02
N LEU A 71 3.20 -6.50 4.31
CA LEU A 71 3.16 -5.04 4.18
C LEU A 71 2.96 -4.38 5.55
N ALA A 72 2.02 -4.85 6.36
CA ALA A 72 1.78 -4.31 7.71
C ALA A 72 3.04 -4.41 8.59
N CYS A 73 3.69 -5.57 8.63
CA CYS A 73 4.94 -5.78 9.35
C CYS A 73 6.05 -4.86 8.84
N GLY A 74 6.17 -4.70 7.52
CA GLY A 74 7.13 -3.79 6.89
C GLY A 74 6.93 -2.34 7.30
N LEU A 75 5.68 -1.86 7.29
CA LEU A 75 5.32 -0.50 7.67
C LEU A 75 5.62 -0.23 9.15
N LEU A 76 5.33 -1.19 10.04
CA LEU A 76 5.66 -1.08 11.47
C LEU A 76 7.16 -0.94 11.70
N ARG A 77 7.95 -1.85 11.12
CA ARG A 77 9.42 -1.82 11.23
C ARG A 77 10.01 -0.53 10.67
N ALA A 78 9.47 -0.02 9.56
CA ALA A 78 9.96 1.21 8.93
C ALA A 78 9.75 2.47 9.78
N ARG A 79 8.88 2.41 10.80
CA ARG A 79 8.53 3.54 11.67
C ARG A 79 8.85 3.28 13.15
N ASP A 80 9.62 2.22 13.43
CA ASP A 80 9.93 1.76 14.80
C ASP A 80 8.68 1.56 15.68
N LEU A 81 7.58 1.14 15.05
CA LEU A 81 6.31 0.87 15.73
C LEU A 81 6.23 -0.60 16.13
N ASN A 82 5.65 -0.85 17.30
CA ASN A 82 5.36 -2.19 17.80
C ASN A 82 3.85 -2.50 17.74
N PRO A 83 3.43 -3.78 17.84
CA PRO A 83 2.01 -4.15 17.81
C PRO A 83 1.14 -3.54 18.92
N PHE A 84 1.71 -3.15 20.06
CA PHE A 84 0.98 -2.46 21.13
C PHE A 84 0.64 -1.01 20.75
N ASP A 85 1.51 -0.34 19.98
CA ASP A 85 1.21 0.99 19.44
C ASP A 85 -0.02 0.95 18.52
N LEU A 86 -0.20 -0.14 17.77
CA LEU A 86 -1.41 -0.36 16.97
C LEU A 86 -2.65 -0.60 17.84
N ALA A 87 -2.53 -1.37 18.91
CA ALA A 87 -3.66 -1.63 19.81
C ALA A 87 -4.23 -0.33 20.40
N LEU A 88 -3.37 0.66 20.69
CA LEU A 88 -3.78 2.01 21.10
C LEU A 88 -4.44 2.81 19.96
N TRP A 89 -4.10 2.53 18.71
CA TRP A 89 -4.70 3.18 17.56
C TRP A 89 -6.09 2.62 17.26
N PHE A 90 -6.29 1.31 17.38
CA PHE A 90 -7.60 0.64 17.23
C PHE A 90 -8.59 0.94 18.36
N SER A 91 -8.11 1.39 19.51
CA SER A 91 -8.97 1.78 20.64
C SER A 91 -9.46 3.23 20.57
N ARG A 92 -9.06 3.99 19.55
CA ARG A 92 -9.56 5.36 19.36
C ARG A 92 -11.04 5.31 18.97
N PRO A 93 -11.90 6.11 19.62
CA PRO A 93 -13.27 6.28 19.15
C PRO A 93 -13.25 6.86 17.73
N ALA A 94 -14.09 6.30 16.86
CA ALA A 94 -14.27 6.72 15.48
C ALA A 94 -14.77 8.17 15.38
#